data_AF-A0A950DUU0-F1
#
_entry.id   AF-A0A950DUU0-F1
#
_cell.length_a   1.000
_cell.length_b   1.000
_cell.length_c   1.000
_cell.angle_alpha   90.00
_cell.angle_beta   90.00
_cell.angle_gamma   90.00
#
_symmetry.space_group_name_H-M   'P 1'
#
loop_
_entity.id
_entity.type
_entity.pdbx_description
1 polymer ?
#
loop_
_entity_poly.entity_id
_entity_poly.type
_entity_poly.pdbx_seq_one_letter_code
_entity_poly.pdbx_strand_id
1 'polypeptide(L)'
;MGQAEDSALTPPSETDARHIPSLDRSDWFTPDEHLQWLARRTSGEAAWPVVEAALRELGTLVPQRIEPLVITADRNPPRLRQYDERGERIDEIEFHPAYREIERTVLGFGAVRAAFLPGWRGLASRAPRPAVSAMLYMVLQSDQAITGCPIGMMDAMAR
;
A
#
# COMPACT_ATOMS: atom_id res chain seq x y z
N MET A 1 27.16 9.89 -58.61
CA MET A 1 26.26 8.89 -58.01
C MET A 1 26.00 9.36 -56.59
N GLY A 2 24.89 10.06 -56.40
CA GLY A 2 24.62 10.90 -55.23
C GLY A 2 24.45 10.07 -53.97
N GLN A 3 25.14 10.48 -52.90
CA GLN A 3 24.85 10.04 -51.56
C GLN A 3 23.58 10.77 -51.12
N ALA A 4 22.48 10.03 -50.98
CA ALA A 4 21.28 10.52 -50.33
C ALA A 4 21.59 10.59 -48.82
N GLU A 5 21.64 11.82 -48.32
CA GLU A 5 21.65 12.12 -46.89
C GLU A 5 20.33 11.66 -46.29
N ASP A 6 20.35 10.52 -45.59
CA ASP A 6 19.25 10.06 -44.73
C ASP A 6 19.33 10.83 -43.40
N SER A 7 19.18 12.15 -43.51
CA SER A 7 19.17 13.07 -42.37
C SER A 7 17.74 13.54 -42.14
N ALA A 8 17.30 13.33 -40.90
CA ALA A 8 16.13 13.91 -40.26
C ALA A 8 14.77 13.26 -40.55
N LEU A 9 14.44 12.24 -39.74
CA LEU A 9 13.09 12.14 -39.17
C LEU A 9 13.11 11.55 -37.74
N THR A 10 13.95 12.09 -36.86
CA THR A 10 13.63 12.01 -35.42
C THR A 10 12.73 13.20 -35.12
N PRO A 11 11.44 13.02 -34.80
CA PRO A 11 10.62 14.15 -34.38
C PRO A 11 11.28 14.81 -33.17
N PRO A 12 11.30 16.15 -33.06
CA PRO A 12 11.77 16.80 -31.86
C PRO A 12 10.87 16.31 -30.72
N SER A 13 11.41 15.47 -29.83
CA SER A 13 10.75 15.27 -28.56
C SER A 13 10.78 16.63 -27.88
N GLU A 14 9.64 17.31 -27.76
CA GLU A 14 9.56 18.46 -26.86
C GLU A 14 9.93 17.95 -25.47
N THR A 15 11.18 18.18 -25.07
CA THR A 15 11.78 17.65 -23.84
C THR A 15 11.08 18.16 -22.57
N ASP A 16 10.09 19.06 -22.70
CA ASP A 16 9.32 19.66 -21.61
C ASP A 16 7.82 19.36 -21.66
N ALA A 17 7.34 18.55 -22.61
CA ALA A 17 5.92 18.22 -22.74
C ALA A 17 5.48 17.18 -21.70
N ARG A 18 5.31 17.59 -20.44
CA ARG A 18 4.71 16.79 -19.37
C ARG A 18 3.19 16.81 -19.48
N HIS A 19 2.66 16.06 -20.46
CA HIS A 19 1.21 15.94 -20.67
C HIS A 19 0.47 15.18 -19.57
N ILE A 20 1.20 14.39 -18.77
CA ILE A 20 0.64 13.64 -17.65
C ILE A 20 1.07 14.36 -16.36
N PRO A 21 0.12 14.82 -15.53
CA PRO A 21 0.45 15.43 -14.25
C PRO A 21 1.17 14.42 -13.35
N SER A 22 2.06 14.92 -12.50
CA SER A 22 2.68 14.08 -11.47
C SER A 22 1.63 13.53 -10.52
N LEU A 23 1.84 12.31 -10.03
CA LEU A 23 1.00 11.72 -9.00
C LEU A 23 0.96 12.62 -7.75
N ASP A 24 -0.23 12.96 -7.29
CA ASP A 24 -0.41 13.63 -6.00
C ASP A 24 -0.14 12.65 -4.86
N ARG A 25 0.83 12.99 -4.02
CA ARG A 25 1.26 12.20 -2.87
C ARG A 25 0.81 12.80 -1.54
N SER A 26 -0.03 13.83 -1.56
CA SER A 26 -0.45 14.51 -0.34
C SER A 26 -1.53 13.74 0.41
N ASP A 27 -2.67 13.45 -0.24
CA ASP A 27 -3.82 12.79 0.37
C ASP A 27 -4.63 11.99 -0.67
N TRP A 28 -4.83 10.71 -0.42
CA TRP A 28 -5.64 9.82 -1.26
C TRP A 28 -7.08 9.61 -0.76
N PHE A 29 -7.39 9.98 0.47
CA PHE A 29 -8.73 9.78 1.05
C PHE A 29 -9.67 10.97 0.82
N THR A 30 -9.20 12.19 1.07
CA THR A 30 -10.03 13.39 0.90
C THR A 30 -10.63 13.56 -0.50
N PRO A 31 -9.92 13.28 -1.61
CA PRO A 31 -10.52 13.38 -2.94
C PRO A 31 -11.48 12.22 -3.29
N ASP A 32 -11.45 11.10 -2.56
CA ASP A 32 -12.31 9.94 -2.83
C ASP A 32 -13.66 10.06 -2.11
N GLU A 33 -14.57 10.84 -2.71
CA GLU A 33 -15.92 11.06 -2.19
C GLU A 33 -16.77 9.77 -2.13
N HIS A 34 -16.49 8.81 -3.02
CA HIS A 34 -17.22 7.56 -3.09
C HIS A 34 -16.81 6.61 -1.95
N LEU A 35 -15.52 6.51 -1.65
CA LEU A 35 -15.04 5.79 -0.49
C LEU A 35 -15.59 6.41 0.81
N GLN A 36 -15.56 7.74 0.94
CA GLN A 36 -16.12 8.43 2.10
C GLN A 36 -17.61 8.09 2.30
N TRP A 37 -18.41 8.21 1.23
CA TRP A 37 -19.83 7.91 1.27
C TRP A 37 -20.10 6.44 1.63
N LEU A 38 -19.40 5.50 0.97
CA LEU A 38 -19.64 4.07 1.16
C LEU A 38 -19.17 3.60 2.53
N ALA A 39 -17.98 4.02 2.96
CA ALA A 39 -17.41 3.64 4.25
C ALA A 39 -18.28 4.14 5.40
N ARG A 40 -18.78 5.38 5.35
CA ARG A 40 -19.70 5.92 6.37
C ARG A 40 -20.99 5.12 6.43
N ARG A 41 -21.62 4.90 5.28
CA ARG A 41 -22.89 4.18 5.18
C ARG A 41 -22.79 2.74 5.70
N THR A 42 -21.68 2.06 5.40
CA THR A 42 -21.51 0.63 5.71
C THR A 42 -20.89 0.37 7.09
N SER A 43 -20.13 1.32 7.64
CA SER A 43 -19.57 1.21 8.99
C SER A 43 -20.56 1.64 10.08
N GLY A 44 -21.53 2.48 9.72
CA GLY A 44 -22.54 3.02 10.64
C GLY A 44 -22.03 4.22 11.44
N GLU A 45 -22.96 5.12 11.79
CA GLU A 45 -22.65 6.42 12.42
C GLU A 45 -21.91 6.30 13.76
N ALA A 46 -22.18 5.25 14.53
CA ALA A 46 -21.53 5.05 15.84
C ALA A 46 -20.01 4.81 15.72
N ALA A 47 -19.56 4.11 14.66
CA ALA A 47 -18.14 3.84 14.43
C ALA A 47 -17.47 4.91 13.56
N TRP A 48 -18.28 5.70 12.82
CA TRP A 48 -17.78 6.60 11.78
C TRP A 48 -16.70 7.58 12.23
N PRO A 49 -16.79 8.27 13.38
CA PRO A 49 -15.73 9.20 13.79
C PRO A 49 -14.34 8.54 13.91
N VAL A 50 -14.29 7.31 14.41
CA VAL A 50 -13.04 6.54 14.53
C VAL A 50 -12.56 6.06 13.15
N VAL A 51 -13.48 5.57 12.33
CA VAL A 51 -13.18 5.06 10.98
C VAL A 51 -12.72 6.19 10.05
N GLU A 52 -13.39 7.34 10.05
CA GLU A 52 -13.02 8.51 9.26
C GLU A 52 -11.63 9.00 9.63
N ALA A 53 -11.33 9.14 10.94
CA ALA A 53 -10.00 9.55 11.39
C ALA A 53 -8.91 8.57 10.93
N ALA A 54 -9.19 7.27 10.99
CA ALA A 54 -8.27 6.23 10.53
C ALA A 54 -8.07 6.27 9.00
N LEU A 55 -9.13 6.52 8.23
CA LEU A 55 -9.04 6.65 6.76
C LEU A 55 -8.31 7.93 6.34
N ARG A 56 -8.50 9.05 7.05
CA ARG A 56 -7.72 10.29 6.85
C ARG A 56 -6.23 10.08 7.13
N GLU A 57 -5.91 9.35 8.19
CA GLU A 57 -4.51 8.98 8.47
C GLU A 57 -3.93 8.14 7.33
N LEU A 58 -4.64 7.10 6.87
CA LEU A 58 -4.23 6.29 5.72
C LEU A 58 -4.11 7.12 4.43
N GLY A 59 -4.99 8.11 4.23
CA GLY A 59 -4.98 9.03 3.10
C GLY A 59 -3.64 9.72 2.93
N THR A 60 -2.94 10.03 4.02
CA THR A 60 -1.60 10.63 3.98
C THR A 60 -0.49 9.57 4.12
N LEU A 61 -0.66 8.59 5.01
CA LEU A 61 0.34 7.56 5.30
C LEU A 61 0.68 6.72 4.06
N VAL A 62 -0.31 6.34 3.27
CA VAL A 62 -0.11 5.49 2.10
C VAL A 62 0.77 6.20 1.05
N PRO A 63 0.36 7.35 0.47
CA PRO A 63 1.16 8.01 -0.56
C PRO A 63 2.51 8.55 -0.09
N GLN A 64 2.61 9.01 1.16
CA GLN A 64 3.81 9.68 1.65
C GLN A 64 4.85 8.72 2.20
N ARG A 65 4.42 7.58 2.76
CA ARG A 65 5.32 6.63 3.44
C ARG A 65 5.33 5.25 2.80
N ILE A 66 4.16 4.64 2.59
CA ILE A 66 4.08 3.25 2.09
C ILE A 66 4.51 3.19 0.62
N GLU A 67 3.97 4.04 -0.24
CA GLU A 67 4.23 3.98 -1.68
C GLU A 67 5.70 4.14 -2.07
N PRO A 68 6.48 5.09 -1.51
CA PRO A 68 7.92 5.17 -1.78
C PRO A 68 8.69 3.91 -1.34
N LEU A 69 8.27 3.29 -0.23
CA LEU A 69 8.87 2.05 0.25
C LEU A 69 8.52 0.88 -0.67
N VAL A 70 7.28 0.80 -1.18
CA VAL A 70 6.86 -0.24 -2.11
C VAL A 70 7.68 -0.18 -3.39
N ILE A 71 7.85 1.00 -3.98
CA ILE A 71 8.71 1.19 -5.17
C ILE A 71 10.13 0.67 -4.92
N THR A 72 10.65 0.87 -3.70
CA THR A 72 11.96 0.36 -3.31
C THR A 72 11.97 -1.15 -3.09
N ALA A 73 10.94 -1.70 -2.45
CA ALA A 73 10.80 -3.13 -2.17
C ALA A 73 10.61 -3.94 -3.46
N ASP A 74 9.80 -3.46 -4.40
CA ASP A 74 9.55 -4.11 -5.70
C ASP A 74 10.83 -4.22 -6.53
N ARG A 75 11.72 -3.22 -6.45
CA ARG A 75 13.04 -3.26 -7.09
C ARG A 75 14.03 -4.19 -6.38
N ASN A 76 13.74 -4.59 -5.14
CA ASN A 76 14.60 -5.42 -4.30
C ASN A 76 13.80 -6.62 -3.74
N PRO A 77 13.35 -7.53 -4.62
CA PRO A 77 12.49 -8.64 -4.23
C PRO A 77 13.21 -9.58 -3.24
N PRO A 78 12.45 -10.30 -2.38
CA PRO A 78 13.02 -11.24 -1.43
C PRO A 78 13.87 -12.31 -2.12
N ARG A 79 14.97 -12.72 -1.48
CA ARG A 79 15.90 -13.72 -2.00
C ARG A 79 15.92 -14.94 -1.10
N LEU A 80 15.82 -16.13 -1.70
CA LEU A 80 15.95 -17.38 -0.98
C LEU A 80 17.43 -17.74 -0.81
N ARG A 81 17.86 -17.91 0.44
CA ARG A 81 19.15 -18.44 0.84
C ARG A 81 18.95 -19.85 1.36
N GLN A 82 19.13 -20.85 0.48
CA GLN A 82 18.85 -22.25 0.81
C GLN A 82 19.94 -22.90 1.67
N TYR A 83 21.19 -22.48 1.48
CA TYR A 83 22.35 -23.05 2.16
C TYR A 83 23.22 -21.92 2.73
N ASP A 84 23.90 -22.22 3.83
CA ASP A 84 24.92 -21.34 4.39
C ASP A 84 26.29 -21.51 3.70
N GLU A 85 27.30 -20.78 4.18
CA GLU A 85 28.67 -20.82 3.65
C GLU A 85 29.38 -22.18 3.85
N ARG A 86 28.85 -23.05 4.71
CA ARG A 86 29.38 -24.39 5.00
C ARG A 86 28.66 -25.49 4.22
N GLY A 87 27.59 -25.14 3.49
CA GLY A 87 26.75 -26.08 2.75
C GLY A 87 25.63 -26.68 3.58
N GLU A 88 25.38 -26.18 4.80
CA GLU A 88 24.25 -26.61 5.63
C GLU A 88 22.96 -25.96 5.13
N ARG A 89 21.86 -26.73 5.08
CA ARG A 89 20.56 -26.24 4.59
C ARG A 89 19.88 -25.36 5.65
N ILE A 90 19.50 -24.13 5.28
CA ILE A 90 18.86 -23.13 6.16
C ILE A 90 17.50 -22.60 5.66
N ASP A 91 17.24 -22.64 4.35
CA ASP A 91 15.96 -22.20 3.73
C ASP A 91 15.44 -20.82 4.20
N GLU A 92 16.34 -19.84 4.36
CA GLU A 92 15.98 -18.50 4.82
C GLU A 92 15.58 -17.56 3.67
N ILE A 93 14.67 -16.64 3.93
CA ILE A 93 14.30 -15.59 2.98
C ILE A 93 14.87 -14.25 3.47
N GLU A 94 15.76 -13.67 2.67
CA GLU A 94 16.33 -12.35 2.90
C GLU A 94 15.42 -11.27 2.31
N PHE A 95 15.01 -10.31 3.13
CA PHE A 95 14.14 -9.20 2.73
C PHE A 95 14.89 -7.88 2.74
N HIS A 96 14.58 -7.01 1.79
CA HIS A 96 15.05 -5.63 1.84
C HIS A 96 14.45 -4.88 3.05
N PRO A 97 15.18 -3.97 3.72
CA PRO A 97 14.65 -3.21 4.86
C PRO A 97 13.34 -2.47 4.58
N ALA A 98 13.12 -2.02 3.33
CA ALA A 98 11.86 -1.39 2.91
C ALA A 98 10.66 -2.31 3.09
N TYR A 99 10.79 -3.61 2.78
CA TYR A 99 9.74 -4.60 2.99
C TYR A 99 9.34 -4.65 4.48
N ARG A 100 10.35 -4.71 5.36
CA ARG A 100 10.13 -4.78 6.82
C ARG A 100 9.53 -3.50 7.39
N GLU A 101 9.84 -2.35 6.81
CA GLU A 101 9.22 -1.07 7.19
C GLU A 101 7.74 -1.03 6.79
N ILE A 102 7.38 -1.50 5.59
CA ILE A 102 5.96 -1.61 5.17
C ILE A 102 5.21 -2.55 6.09
N GLU A 103 5.76 -3.75 6.33
CA GLU A 103 5.19 -4.74 7.26
C GLU A 103 4.93 -4.13 8.65
N ARG A 104 5.93 -3.47 9.24
CA ARG A 104 5.78 -2.79 10.54
C ARG A 104 4.73 -1.68 10.50
N THR A 105 4.70 -0.89 9.42
CA THR A 105 3.75 0.23 9.28
C THR A 105 2.32 -0.28 9.21
N VAL A 106 2.04 -1.26 8.35
CA VAL A 106 0.67 -1.77 8.14
C VAL A 106 0.19 -2.60 9.33
N LEU A 107 1.04 -3.45 9.92
CA LEU A 107 0.68 -4.18 11.14
C LEU A 107 0.49 -3.23 12.33
N GLY A 108 1.34 -2.22 12.45
CA GLY A 108 1.25 -1.20 13.51
C GLY A 108 -0.01 -0.35 13.42
N PHE A 109 -0.51 -0.07 12.21
CA PHE A 109 -1.80 0.60 12.02
C PHE A 109 -2.97 -0.21 12.61
N GLY A 110 -2.90 -1.54 12.52
CA GLY A 110 -3.74 -2.45 13.29
C GLY A 110 -5.13 -2.71 12.71
N ALA A 111 -5.35 -2.53 11.40
CA ALA A 111 -6.64 -2.79 10.75
C ALA A 111 -7.13 -4.24 10.95
N VAL A 112 -6.23 -5.23 10.82
CA VAL A 112 -6.56 -6.64 11.09
C VAL A 112 -6.99 -6.82 12.56
N ARG A 113 -6.22 -6.28 13.50
CA ARG A 113 -6.56 -6.32 14.94
C ARG A 113 -7.93 -5.70 15.21
N ALA A 114 -8.25 -4.59 14.54
CA ALA A 114 -9.52 -3.88 14.69
C ALA A 114 -10.72 -4.79 14.38
N ALA A 115 -10.59 -5.69 13.41
CA ALA A 115 -11.65 -6.58 12.99
C ALA A 115 -12.03 -7.65 14.04
N PHE A 116 -11.07 -8.06 14.88
CA PHE A 116 -11.22 -9.24 15.75
C PHE A 116 -11.21 -8.91 17.25
N LEU A 117 -10.67 -7.76 17.66
CA LEU A 117 -10.59 -7.37 19.07
C LEU A 117 -11.20 -5.99 19.32
N PRO A 118 -11.96 -5.80 20.41
CA PRO A 118 -12.44 -4.48 20.81
C PRO A 118 -11.29 -3.57 21.26
N GLY A 119 -11.61 -2.30 21.49
CA GLY A 119 -10.70 -1.30 22.04
C GLY A 119 -9.72 -0.71 21.01
N TRP A 120 -9.82 -1.07 19.73
CA TRP A 120 -8.98 -0.47 18.71
C TRP A 120 -9.33 1.03 18.58
N ARG A 121 -8.35 1.88 18.91
CA ARG A 121 -8.48 3.35 18.88
C ARG A 121 -9.70 3.88 19.65
N GLY A 122 -10.01 3.26 20.79
CA GLY A 122 -11.13 3.66 21.65
C GLY A 122 -12.50 3.15 21.21
N LEU A 123 -12.59 2.38 20.11
CA LEU A 123 -13.84 1.76 19.69
C LEU A 123 -14.25 0.67 20.69
N ALA A 124 -15.45 0.79 21.28
CA ALA A 124 -15.93 -0.15 22.30
C ALA A 124 -16.13 -1.58 21.76
N SER A 125 -16.54 -1.70 20.50
CA SER A 125 -16.70 -2.97 19.78
C SER A 125 -15.51 -3.26 18.87
N ARG A 126 -15.55 -4.41 18.20
CA ARG A 126 -14.74 -4.65 17.00
C ARG A 126 -15.12 -3.65 15.91
N ALA A 127 -14.17 -3.31 15.04
CA ALA A 127 -14.44 -2.52 13.84
C ALA A 127 -15.36 -3.31 12.90
N PRO A 128 -16.39 -2.67 12.32
CA PRO A 128 -17.21 -3.29 11.29
C PRO A 128 -16.34 -3.80 10.14
N ARG A 129 -16.67 -4.99 9.60
CA ARG A 129 -15.92 -5.56 8.46
C ARG A 129 -15.81 -4.59 7.26
N PRO A 130 -16.84 -3.81 6.88
CA PRO A 130 -16.70 -2.81 5.83
C PRO A 130 -15.67 -1.72 6.13
N ALA A 131 -15.52 -1.30 7.39
CA ALA A 131 -14.49 -0.35 7.79
C ALA A 131 -13.08 -0.93 7.57
N VAL A 132 -12.88 -2.20 7.94
CA VAL A 132 -11.60 -2.90 7.75
C VAL A 132 -11.30 -3.05 6.25
N SER A 133 -12.31 -3.40 5.44
CA SER A 133 -12.18 -3.43 3.98
C SER A 133 -11.79 -2.08 3.39
N ALA A 134 -12.39 -0.97 3.86
CA ALA A 134 -12.02 0.38 3.42
C ALA A 134 -10.57 0.73 3.79
N MET A 135 -10.12 0.36 5.00
CA MET A 135 -8.73 0.57 5.42
C MET A 135 -7.75 -0.25 4.58
N LEU A 136 -8.05 -1.53 4.33
CA LEU A 136 -7.21 -2.38 3.49
C LEU A 136 -7.20 -1.90 2.04
N TYR A 137 -8.34 -1.44 1.51
CA TYR A 137 -8.44 -0.84 0.17
C TYR A 137 -7.43 0.29 0.00
N MET A 138 -7.36 1.23 0.96
CA MET A 138 -6.42 2.35 0.90
C MET A 138 -4.97 1.88 0.75
N VAL A 139 -4.55 0.90 1.54
CA VAL A 139 -3.17 0.39 1.49
C VAL A 139 -2.93 -0.42 0.22
N LEU A 140 -3.91 -1.21 -0.23
CA LEU A 140 -3.84 -2.03 -1.45
C LEU A 140 -3.69 -1.19 -2.73
N GLN A 141 -4.06 0.09 -2.74
CA GLN A 141 -3.78 0.98 -3.87
C GLN A 141 -2.26 1.12 -4.15
N SER A 142 -1.44 0.93 -3.12
CA SER A 142 0.01 0.99 -3.25
C SER A 142 0.67 -0.38 -3.12
N ASP A 143 0.29 -1.18 -2.11
CA ASP A 143 0.99 -2.40 -1.73
C ASP A 143 0.12 -3.64 -1.93
N GLN A 144 0.41 -4.41 -2.98
CA GLN A 144 -0.23 -5.71 -3.23
C GLN A 144 0.57 -6.88 -2.65
N ALA A 145 1.91 -6.77 -2.63
CA ALA A 145 2.80 -7.87 -2.30
C ALA A 145 2.75 -8.24 -0.82
N ILE A 146 2.59 -7.25 0.07
CA ILE A 146 2.64 -7.45 1.53
C ILE A 146 1.22 -7.38 2.11
N THR A 147 0.47 -6.32 1.79
CA THR A 147 -0.90 -6.16 2.27
C THR A 147 -1.86 -7.16 1.63
N GLY A 148 -1.72 -7.40 0.32
CA GLY A 148 -2.59 -8.32 -0.41
C GLY A 148 -2.31 -9.80 -0.12
N CYS A 149 -1.10 -10.16 0.31
CA CYS A 149 -0.74 -11.56 0.59
C CYS A 149 -0.60 -11.83 2.09
N PRO A 150 0.56 -11.66 2.78
CA PRO A 150 0.68 -12.08 4.17
C PRO A 150 -0.33 -11.42 5.12
N ILE A 151 -0.62 -10.13 4.95
CA ILE A 151 -1.62 -9.45 5.81
C ILE A 151 -3.04 -9.89 5.46
N GLY A 152 -3.36 -10.05 4.18
CA GLY A 152 -4.62 -10.63 3.73
C GLY A 152 -4.83 -12.05 4.27
N MET A 153 -3.78 -12.87 4.29
CA MET A 153 -3.79 -14.20 4.92
C MET A 153 -4.01 -14.10 6.43
N MET A 154 -3.38 -13.15 7.13
CA MET A 154 -3.62 -12.94 8.57
C MET A 154 -5.08 -12.57 8.85
N ASP A 155 -5.66 -11.63 8.10
CA ASP A 155 -7.09 -11.28 8.21
C ASP A 155 -7.99 -12.47 7.89
N ALA A 156 -7.60 -13.28 6.91
CA ALA A 156 -8.32 -14.49 6.54
C ALA A 156 -8.19 -15.62 7.58
N MET A 157 -7.10 -15.71 8.33
CA MET A 157 -6.89 -16.81 9.27
C MET A 157 -7.28 -16.47 10.71
N ALA A 158 -7.41 -15.18 11.06
CA ALA A 158 -7.75 -14.73 12.41
C ALA A 158 -9.21 -14.99 12.84
N ARG A 159 -9.99 -15.70 12.01
CA ARG A 159 -11.40 -16.06 12.25
C ARG A 159 -11.55 -17.32 13.09
#